data_AF-A0A2S5RET8-F1
#
_entry.id   AF-A0A2S5RET8-F1
#
_cell.length_a   1.000
_cell.length_b   1.000
_cell.length_c   1.000
_cell.angle_alpha   90.00
_cell.angle_beta   90.00
_cell.angle_gamma   90.00
#
_symmetry.space_group_name_H-M   'P 1'
#
loop_
_entity.id
_entity.type
_entity.pdbx_description
1 polymer ?
#
loop_
_entity_poly.entity_id
_entity_poly.type
_entity_poly.pdbx_seq_one_letter_code
_entity_poly.pdbx_strand_id
1 'polypeptide(L)'
;MLAIMNQNQIIGLSLLVIGILITLIFIGLFFWIKKQTERMSNFRINNQESKSVWEFTKKNFPLVLIVFGIMLVVAGISMLAK
;
A
#
# COMPACT_ATOMS: atom_id res chain seq x y z
N MET A 1 32.61 14.61 -6.09
CA MET A 1 31.64 15.64 -5.67
C MET A 1 30.40 14.92 -5.17
N LEU A 2 30.11 15.00 -3.86
CA LEU A 2 28.81 14.58 -3.34
C LEU A 2 27.79 15.61 -3.85
N ALA A 3 26.81 15.18 -4.64
CA ALA A 3 25.72 16.05 -5.07
C ALA A 3 24.96 16.51 -3.82
N ILE A 4 24.97 17.82 -3.54
CA ILE A 4 24.20 18.40 -2.45
C ILE A 4 22.73 18.34 -2.89
N MET A 5 21.98 17.37 -2.38
CA MET A 5 20.56 17.24 -2.67
C MET A 5 19.79 18.38 -2.02
N ASN A 6 18.88 18.99 -2.79
CA ASN A 6 17.95 19.98 -2.25
C ASN A 6 16.95 19.30 -1.30
N GLN A 7 16.42 20.02 -0.31
CA GLN A 7 15.45 19.51 0.67
C GLN A 7 14.24 18.84 -0.01
N ASN A 8 13.75 19.39 -1.11
CA ASN A 8 12.66 18.80 -1.90
C ASN A 8 13.02 17.42 -2.48
N GLN A 9 14.26 17.25 -2.92
CA GLN A 9 14.75 15.98 -3.45
C GLN A 9 14.89 14.94 -2.33
N ILE A 10 15.31 15.34 -1.13
CA ILE A 10 15.40 14.45 0.04
C ILE A 10 13.99 13.98 0.47
N ILE A 11 13.02 14.90 0.51
CA ILE A 11 11.63 14.57 0.84
C ILE A 11 11.04 13.65 -0.24
N GLY A 12 11.24 13.98 -1.51
CA GLY A 12 10.75 13.18 -2.64
C GLY A 12 11.33 11.76 -2.64
N LEU A 13 12.64 11.62 -2.40
CA LEU A 13 13.30 10.32 -2.28
C LEU A 13 12.75 9.52 -1.09
N SER A 14 12.53 10.18 0.05
CA SER A 14 11.99 9.54 1.26
C SER A 14 10.57 9.01 1.02
N LEU A 15 9.70 9.81 0.39
CA LEU A 15 8.34 9.41 0.01
C LEU A 15 8.33 8.24 -0.98
N LEU A 16 9.25 8.25 -1.95
CA LEU A 16 9.39 7.18 -2.93
C LEU A 16 9.80 5.86 -2.27
N VAL A 17 10.83 5.89 -1.42
CA VAL A 17 11.31 4.70 -0.70
C VAL A 17 10.23 4.14 0.23
N ILE A 18 9.59 5.00 1.03
CA ILE A 18 8.52 4.58 1.95
C ILE A 18 7.32 4.03 1.17
N GLY A 19 6.92 4.70 0.09
CA GLY A 19 5.82 4.28 -0.78
C GLY A 19 6.04 2.89 -1.37
N ILE A 20 7.23 2.64 -1.94
CA ILE A 20 7.60 1.33 -2.49
C ILE A 20 7.59 0.25 -1.40
N LEU A 21 8.18 0.52 -0.24
CA LEU A 21 8.22 -0.44 0.88
C LEU A 21 6.81 -0.81 1.35
N ILE A 22 5.94 0.18 1.57
CA ILE A 22 4.54 -0.06 1.94
C ILE A 22 3.85 -0.90 0.88
N THR A 23 3.93 -0.51 -0.40
CA THR A 23 3.27 -1.22 -1.49
C THR A 23 3.72 -2.69 -1.56
N LEU A 24 5.03 -2.97 -1.52
CA LEU A 24 5.55 -4.34 -1.60
C LEU A 24 5.13 -5.20 -0.40
N ILE A 25 5.23 -4.65 0.81
CA ILE A 25 4.84 -5.35 2.04
C ILE A 25 3.35 -5.72 2.00
N PHE A 26 2.49 -4.76 1.64
CA PHE A 26 1.04 -4.99 1.64
C PHE A 26 0.55 -5.81 0.46
N ILE A 27 1.23 -5.78 -0.70
CA ILE A 27 0.99 -6.75 -1.79
C ILE A 27 1.27 -8.17 -1.29
N GLY A 28 2.44 -8.39 -0.67
CA GLY A 28 2.79 -9.70 -0.11
C GLY A 28 1.77 -10.18 0.93
N LEU A 29 1.39 -9.28 1.85
CA LEU A 29 0.39 -9.57 2.87
C LEU A 29 -0.99 -9.89 2.27
N PHE A 30 -1.43 -9.13 1.25
CA PHE A 30 -2.70 -9.36 0.57
C PHE A 30 -2.77 -10.77 -0.04
N PHE A 31 -1.74 -11.17 -0.78
CA PHE A 31 -1.67 -12.52 -1.36
C PHE A 31 -1.59 -13.61 -0.30
N TRP A 32 -0.88 -13.36 0.81
CA TRP A 32 -0.79 -14.31 1.89
C TRP A 32 -2.14 -14.54 2.59
N ILE A 33 -2.86 -13.45 2.91
CA ILE A 33 -4.21 -13.51 3.50
C ILE A 33 -5.18 -14.21 2.54
N LYS A 34 -5.12 -13.88 1.24
CA LYS A 34 -5.95 -14.53 0.22
C LYS A 34 -5.68 -16.05 0.17
N LYS A 35 -4.42 -16.45 0.12
CA LYS A 35 -4.01 -17.86 0.09
C LYS A 35 -4.39 -18.63 1.36
N GLN A 36 -4.32 -18.00 2.54
CA GLN A 36 -4.81 -18.61 3.77
C GLN A 36 -6.34 -18.78 3.76
N THR A 37 -7.05 -17.77 3.28
CA THR A 37 -8.52 -17.81 3.15
C THR A 37 -8.97 -18.92 2.20
N GLU A 38 -8.29 -19.12 1.08
CA GLU A 38 -8.61 -20.20 0.12
C GLU A 38 -8.40 -21.60 0.71
N ARG A 39 -7.44 -21.77 1.63
CA ARG A 39 -7.16 -23.06 2.29
C ARG A 39 -8.17 -23.41 3.39
N MET A 40 -8.73 -22.40 4.05
CA MET A 40 -9.82 -22.59 5.00
C MET A 40 -11.14 -22.56 4.24
N SER A 41 -11.69 -23.72 3.89
CA SER A 41 -12.90 -23.97 3.07
C SER A 41 -14.19 -23.21 3.46
N ASN A 42 -14.16 -22.32 4.45
CA ASN A 42 -15.25 -21.50 4.93
C ASN A 42 -15.45 -20.20 4.10
N PHE A 43 -15.48 -20.32 2.77
CA PHE A 43 -15.83 -19.22 1.86
C PHE A 43 -17.14 -18.50 2.25
N ARG A 44 -18.09 -19.22 2.87
CA ARG A 44 -19.40 -18.69 3.30
C ARG A 44 -19.32 -17.68 4.46
N ILE A 45 -18.28 -17.73 5.29
CA ILE A 45 -18.11 -16.78 6.42
C ILE A 45 -17.40 -15.51 5.94
N ASN A 46 -16.41 -15.65 5.05
CA ASN A 46 -15.67 -14.51 4.51
C ASN A 46 -16.38 -13.79 3.36
N ASN A 47 -17.44 -14.35 2.76
CA ASN A 47 -18.22 -13.69 1.72
C ASN A 47 -19.51 -13.04 2.25
N GLN A 48 -19.59 -12.73 3.54
CA GLN A 48 -20.60 -11.80 4.01
C GLN A 48 -20.35 -10.43 3.38
N GLU A 49 -21.37 -9.91 2.70
CA GLU A 49 -21.37 -8.56 2.14
C GLU A 49 -21.12 -7.56 3.27
N SER A 50 -20.17 -6.65 3.03
CA SER A 50 -19.90 -5.56 3.95
C SER A 50 -21.13 -4.67 4.02
N LYS A 51 -21.70 -4.48 5.22
CA LYS A 51 -22.90 -3.66 5.40
C LYS A 51 -22.59 -2.16 5.44
N SER A 52 -21.30 -1.81 5.57
CA SER A 52 -20.81 -0.43 5.58
C SER A 52 -19.45 -0.28 4.91
N VAL A 53 -19.14 0.95 4.49
CA VAL A 53 -17.82 1.33 3.94
C VAL A 53 -16.71 1.01 4.93
N TRP A 54 -16.93 1.24 6.23
CA TRP A 54 -15.96 0.94 7.29
C TRP A 54 -15.64 -0.56 7.38
N GLU A 55 -16.65 -1.43 7.27
CA GLU A 55 -16.44 -2.88 7.24
C GLU A 55 -15.66 -3.32 6.00
N PHE A 56 -15.96 -2.73 4.85
CA PHE A 56 -15.23 -2.99 3.60
C PHE A 56 -13.76 -2.58 3.74
N THR A 57 -13.49 -1.39 4.26
CA THR A 57 -12.13 -0.88 4.50
C THR A 57 -11.35 -1.78 5.45
N LYS A 58 -11.96 -2.24 6.54
CA LYS A 58 -11.30 -3.18 7.47
C LYS A 58 -10.98 -4.52 6.81
N LYS A 59 -11.91 -5.07 6.03
CA LYS A 59 -11.74 -6.34 5.32
C LYS A 59 -10.65 -6.25 4.23
N ASN A 60 -10.57 -5.11 3.56
CA ASN A 60 -9.65 -4.86 2.45
C ASN A 60 -8.51 -3.91 2.83
N PHE A 61 -8.19 -3.82 4.12
CA PHE A 61 -7.19 -2.87 4.61
C PHE A 61 -5.84 -2.96 3.90
N PRO A 62 -5.32 -4.16 3.56
CA PRO A 62 -4.11 -4.27 2.74
C PRO A 62 -4.23 -3.57 1.38
N LEU A 63 -5.38 -3.64 0.70
CA LEU A 63 -5.60 -2.95 -0.58
C LEU A 63 -5.57 -1.43 -0.41
N VAL A 64 -6.15 -0.91 0.68
CA VAL A 64 -6.12 0.53 0.97
C VAL A 64 -4.68 1.01 1.15
N LEU A 65 -3.86 0.24 1.86
CA LEU A 65 -2.46 0.59 2.07
C LEU A 65 -1.60 0.45 0.81
N ILE A 66 -1.93 -0.48 -0.09
CA ILE A 66 -1.31 -0.56 -1.42
C ILE A 66 -1.58 0.72 -2.21
N VAL A 67 -2.84 1.16 -2.29
CA VAL A 67 -3.23 2.40 -2.98
C VAL A 67 -2.55 3.61 -2.36
N PHE A 68 -2.52 3.68 -1.02
CA PHE A 68 -1.82 4.74 -0.30
C PHE A 68 -0.32 4.76 -0.61
N GLY A 69 0.35 3.59 -0.61
CA GLY A 69 1.76 3.49 -0.99
C GLY A 69 2.03 3.97 -2.42
N ILE A 70 1.16 3.63 -3.37
CA ILE A 70 1.24 4.13 -4.75
C ILE A 70 1.12 5.66 -4.81
N MET A 71 0.19 6.24 -4.04
CA MET A 71 0.07 7.71 -3.96
C MET A 71 1.34 8.37 -3.42
N LEU A 72 2.01 7.77 -2.42
CA LEU A 72 3.30 8.28 -1.92
C LEU A 72 4.40 8.21 -2.98
N VAL A 73 4.44 7.14 -3.78
CA VAL A 73 5.38 7.02 -4.90
C VAL A 73 5.15 8.14 -5.93
N VAL A 74 3.90 8.35 -6.34
CA VAL A 74 3.55 9.43 -7.30
C VAL A 74 3.91 10.80 -6.73
N ALA A 75 3.63 11.05 -5.45
CA ALA A 75 4.00 12.30 -4.78
C ALA A 75 5.54 12.47 -4.73
N GLY A 76 6.27 11.42 -4.39
CA GLY A 76 7.73 11.41 -4.35
C GLY A 76 8.36 11.71 -5.70
N ILE A 77 7.88 11.05 -6.77
CA ILE A 77 8.30 11.31 -8.15
C ILE A 77 8.01 12.77 -8.53
N SER A 78 6.83 13.29 -8.19
CA SER A 78 6.43 14.67 -8.50
C SER A 78 7.31 15.70 -7.80
N MET A 79 7.83 15.40 -6.61
CA MET A 79 8.77 16.27 -5.89
C MET A 79 10.21 16.16 -6.42
N LEU A 80 10.60 15.00 -6.95
CA LEU A 80 11.91 14.81 -7.58
C LEU A 80 12.00 15.42 -8.99
N ALA A 81 10.86 15.53 -9.68
CA ALA A 81 10.75 16.14 -11.00
C ALA A 81 10.71 17.69 -10.97
N LYS A 82 10.73 18.29 -9.77
CA LYS A 82 10.77 19.73 -9.53
C LYS A 82 12.13 20.13 -8.99
#